data_AF-A0A1G7ZMQ3-F1
#
_entry.id   AF-A0A1G7ZMQ3-F1
#
_cell.length_a   1.000
_cell.length_b   1.000
_cell.length_c   1.000
_cell.angle_alpha   90.00
_cell.angle_beta   90.00
_cell.angle_gamma   90.00
#
_symmetry.space_group_name_H-M   'P 1'
#
loop_
_entity.id
_entity.type
_entity.pdbx_description
1 polymer ?
#
loop_
_entity_poly.entity_id
_entity_poly.type
_entity_poly.pdbx_seq_one_letter_code
_entity_poly.pdbx_strand_id
1 'polypeptide(L)'
;MIKLVDVQVEGFRLLENVAIAIEETATVVVGRNNSGKTSLTEVFDRFLGEQTGRFRLEDFSATIRPKFLAAKALRDSGEEPPEKVLAELPVIALTLTFGYGADTDDLGPLSPFVIDLEPGCTTAIARIEFSASLKTLGALLDAPEPVDAENATEALFRHLGEAIPKAYSIKIFAIDPTDHTNRRTFEKTTELNNLISPGFVKAQRTLDVGKRGDTDVIGKLLNKLFKTANALTASTDDQQIADGLKASVADLEKAMQGDFDDRLKALLPALNTFGFPSLNDTELRPQTTIDVESLLTDNTRILYTGADGVHLPEPGREIVVRVSMEVQGSTIETGPFPKRIVEEYQVSTVGLEDHHIMRAGPTEFLNVLGVMVADHEPLNAV
;
A
#
# COMPACT_ATOMS: atom_id res chain seq x y z
N MET A 1 18.86 -27.95 2.47
CA MET A 1 18.27 -26.85 3.26
C MET A 1 17.58 -25.90 2.31
N ILE A 2 16.35 -25.50 2.60
CA ILE A 2 15.56 -24.56 1.79
C ILE A 2 15.80 -23.14 2.33
N LYS A 3 16.05 -22.18 1.43
CA LYS A 3 16.33 -20.77 1.78
C LYS A 3 15.64 -19.84 0.78
N LEU A 4 15.13 -18.72 1.25
CA LEU A 4 14.75 -17.61 0.37
C LEU A 4 16.04 -16.90 -0.07
N VAL A 5 16.26 -16.76 -1.39
CA VAL A 5 17.50 -16.22 -1.95
C VAL A 5 17.30 -14.90 -2.68
N ASP A 6 16.11 -14.65 -3.22
CA ASP A 6 15.80 -13.41 -3.94
C ASP A 6 14.32 -13.05 -3.78
N VAL A 7 14.07 -11.75 -3.73
CA VAL A 7 12.75 -11.15 -3.72
C VAL A 7 12.67 -10.10 -4.81
N GLN A 8 11.67 -10.21 -5.68
CA GLN A 8 11.36 -9.20 -6.68
C GLN A 8 10.00 -8.56 -6.43
N VAL A 9 9.95 -7.24 -6.44
CA VAL A 9 8.72 -6.44 -6.31
C VAL A 9 8.49 -5.69 -7.62
N GLU A 10 7.29 -5.79 -8.16
CA GLU A 10 6.88 -5.10 -9.39
C GLU A 10 5.60 -4.28 -9.16
N GLY A 11 5.58 -3.05 -9.67
CA GLY A 11 4.39 -2.22 -9.74
C GLY A 11 3.88 -1.63 -8.42
N PHE A 12 4.68 -1.65 -7.34
CA PHE A 12 4.26 -1.16 -6.02
C PHE A 12 4.87 0.20 -5.66
N ARG A 13 4.09 1.29 -5.77
CA ARG A 13 4.52 2.66 -5.44
C ARG A 13 5.85 3.03 -6.12
N LEU A 14 6.90 3.31 -5.34
CA LEU A 14 8.24 3.60 -5.86
C LEU A 14 9.03 2.35 -6.27
N LEU A 15 8.56 1.15 -5.89
CA LEU A 15 9.15 -0.13 -6.25
C LEU A 15 8.54 -0.60 -7.58
N GLU A 16 8.96 0.03 -8.67
CA GLU A 16 8.43 -0.25 -10.01
C GLU A 16 8.83 -1.63 -10.52
N ASN A 17 10.11 -1.98 -10.38
CA ASN A 17 10.67 -3.31 -10.63
C ASN A 17 12.01 -3.42 -9.89
N VAL A 18 11.98 -3.97 -8.68
CA VAL A 18 13.15 -4.03 -7.79
C VAL A 18 13.39 -5.48 -7.39
N ALA A 19 14.61 -5.97 -7.60
CA ALA A 19 15.07 -7.27 -7.11
C ALA A 19 16.03 -7.07 -5.93
N ILE A 20 15.93 -7.93 -4.92
CA ILE A 20 16.67 -7.86 -3.67
C ILE A 20 17.14 -9.28 -3.33
N ALA A 21 18.46 -9.47 -3.41
CA ALA A 21 19.09 -10.68 -2.90
C ALA A 21 18.94 -10.76 -1.38
N ILE A 22 18.60 -11.95 -0.88
CA ILE A 22 18.39 -12.22 0.54
C ILE A 22 19.58 -13.01 1.07
N GLU A 23 20.24 -12.45 2.07
CA GLU A 23 21.33 -13.09 2.80
C GLU A 23 20.81 -14.14 3.78
N GLU A 24 21.62 -15.16 4.05
CA GLU A 24 21.25 -16.32 4.88
C GLU A 24 20.89 -15.95 6.33
N THR A 25 21.56 -14.95 6.89
CA THR A 25 21.42 -14.59 8.31
C THR A 25 20.57 -13.35 8.50
N ALA A 26 20.92 -12.24 7.84
CA ALA A 26 20.22 -10.97 7.92
C ALA A 26 20.50 -10.12 6.69
N THR A 27 19.43 -9.54 6.12
CA THR A 27 19.52 -8.55 5.05
C THR A 27 19.16 -7.17 5.61
N VAL A 28 20.07 -6.19 5.49
CA VAL A 28 19.85 -4.82 5.95
C VAL A 28 19.65 -3.89 4.76
N VAL A 29 18.47 -3.27 4.67
CA VAL A 29 18.13 -2.32 3.60
C VAL A 29 18.30 -0.89 4.08
N VAL A 30 19.30 -0.19 3.55
CA VAL A 30 19.62 1.21 3.89
C VAL A 30 19.44 2.11 2.67
N GLY A 31 18.97 3.34 2.89
CA GLY A 31 18.73 4.32 1.83
C GLY A 31 18.22 5.63 2.39
N ARG A 32 18.06 6.65 1.54
CA ARG A 32 17.51 7.96 1.93
C ARG A 32 16.05 7.86 2.37
N ASN A 33 15.54 8.89 3.04
CA ASN A 33 14.09 9.02 3.24
C ASN A 33 13.37 9.04 1.90
N ASN A 34 12.19 8.42 1.86
CA ASN A 34 11.39 8.26 0.62
C ASN A 34 12.06 7.42 -0.49
N SER A 35 13.01 6.53 -0.17
CA SER A 35 13.64 5.64 -1.16
C SER A 35 12.92 4.28 -1.35
N GLY A 36 11.70 4.12 -0.83
CA GLY A 36 10.92 2.88 -0.94
C GLY A 36 11.14 1.83 0.17
N LYS A 37 11.97 2.09 1.19
CA LYS A 37 12.22 1.14 2.32
C LYS A 37 10.93 0.70 3.04
N THR A 38 10.09 1.68 3.41
CA THR A 38 8.80 1.41 4.05
C THR A 38 7.84 0.71 3.08
N SER A 39 7.88 1.10 1.80
CA SER A 39 7.08 0.44 0.75
C SER A 39 7.44 -1.04 0.60
N LEU A 40 8.72 -1.40 0.75
CA LEU A 40 9.17 -2.79 0.71
C LEU A 40 8.54 -3.61 1.84
N THR A 41 8.50 -3.06 3.05
CA THR A 41 7.81 -3.73 4.16
C THR A 41 6.30 -3.82 3.91
N GLU A 42 5.68 -2.74 3.45
CA GLU A 42 4.24 -2.69 3.22
C GLU A 42 3.78 -3.66 2.13
N VAL A 43 4.57 -3.89 1.07
CA VAL A 43 4.20 -4.86 0.03
C VAL A 43 4.17 -6.28 0.59
N PHE A 44 5.11 -6.64 1.47
CA PHE A 44 5.04 -7.91 2.20
C PHE A 44 3.81 -7.97 3.12
N ASP A 45 3.50 -6.91 3.87
CA ASP A 45 2.33 -6.88 4.78
C ASP A 45 1.01 -7.01 4.00
N ARG A 46 0.95 -6.47 2.77
CA ARG A 46 -0.24 -6.55 1.89
C ARG A 46 -0.37 -7.86 1.12
N PHE A 47 0.71 -8.61 0.92
CA PHE A 47 0.66 -9.94 0.28
C PHE A 47 0.58 -11.10 1.28
N LEU A 48 1.27 -10.98 2.42
CA LEU A 48 1.53 -12.09 3.34
C LEU A 48 1.20 -11.76 4.82
N GLY A 49 0.91 -10.50 5.15
CA GLY A 49 0.78 -10.03 6.54
C GLY A 49 -0.65 -9.80 7.04
N GLU A 50 -0.79 -8.98 8.07
CA GLU A 50 -2.10 -8.64 8.67
C GLU A 50 -2.98 -7.83 7.70
N GLN A 51 -2.35 -7.11 6.76
CA GLN A 51 -3.04 -6.30 5.76
C GLN A 51 -3.25 -7.05 4.43
N THR A 52 -3.17 -8.39 4.43
CA THR A 52 -3.29 -9.20 3.22
C THR A 52 -4.52 -8.83 2.39
N GLY A 53 -4.30 -8.52 1.11
CA GLY A 53 -5.33 -8.18 0.12
C GLY A 53 -5.85 -6.74 0.20
N ARG A 54 -5.44 -5.94 1.19
CA ARG A 54 -5.89 -4.56 1.35
C ARG A 54 -5.04 -3.60 0.52
N PHE A 55 -5.00 -3.78 -0.79
CA PHE A 55 -4.39 -2.83 -1.72
C PHE A 55 -5.37 -1.73 -2.11
N ARG A 56 -4.83 -0.58 -2.52
CA ARG A 56 -5.58 0.58 -2.97
C ARG A 56 -4.98 1.13 -4.27
N LEU A 57 -5.69 2.06 -4.89
CA LEU A 57 -5.26 2.70 -6.13
C LEU A 57 -3.88 3.36 -6.00
N GLU A 58 -3.61 4.01 -4.86
CA GLU A 58 -2.33 4.67 -4.58
C GLU A 58 -1.14 3.71 -4.45
N ASP A 59 -1.38 2.40 -4.32
CA ASP A 59 -0.31 1.40 -4.25
C ASP A 59 0.27 1.04 -5.61
N PHE A 60 -0.45 1.29 -6.70
CA PHE A 60 0.08 1.09 -8.05
C PHE A 60 1.12 2.15 -8.37
N SER A 61 2.28 1.70 -8.86
CA SER A 61 3.35 2.59 -9.34
C SER A 61 2.82 3.58 -10.37
N ALA A 62 3.31 4.82 -10.30
CA ALA A 62 2.89 5.88 -11.22
C ALA A 62 3.10 5.50 -12.69
N THR A 63 4.15 4.72 -12.99
CA THR A 63 4.48 4.25 -14.34
C THR A 63 3.50 3.22 -14.91
N ILE A 64 2.74 2.52 -14.07
CA ILE A 64 1.76 1.52 -14.53
C ILE A 64 0.31 1.99 -14.42
N ARG A 65 0.02 3.10 -13.71
CA ARG A 65 -1.34 3.65 -13.63
C ARG A 65 -1.96 4.02 -14.99
N PRO A 66 -1.21 4.56 -15.98
CA PRO A 66 -1.76 4.83 -17.31
C PRO A 66 -2.36 3.59 -18.01
N LYS A 67 -1.97 2.38 -17.60
CA LYS A 67 -2.57 1.13 -18.10
C LYS A 67 -4.06 1.01 -17.81
N PHE A 68 -4.57 1.64 -16.73
CA PHE A 68 -6.01 1.70 -16.49
C PHE A 68 -6.74 2.46 -17.61
N LEU A 69 -6.17 3.55 -18.10
CA LEU A 69 -6.72 4.33 -19.22
C LEU A 69 -6.63 3.55 -20.53
N ALA A 70 -5.50 2.87 -20.77
CA ALA A 70 -5.33 2.01 -21.93
C ALA A 70 -6.37 0.87 -21.95
N ALA A 71 -6.56 0.19 -20.82
CA ALA A 71 -7.57 -0.87 -20.68
C ALA A 71 -9.00 -0.31 -20.86
N LYS A 72 -9.31 0.88 -20.32
CA LYS A 72 -10.59 1.56 -20.55
C LYS A 72 -10.83 1.84 -22.03
N ALA A 73 -9.82 2.36 -22.74
CA ALA A 73 -9.93 2.64 -24.17
C ALA A 73 -10.16 1.37 -25.00
N LEU A 74 -9.46 0.27 -24.68
CA LEU A 74 -9.67 -1.03 -25.32
C LEU A 74 -11.11 -1.53 -25.08
N ARG A 75 -11.60 -1.42 -23.84
CA ARG A 75 -12.98 -1.80 -23.49
C ARG A 75 -14.01 -0.98 -24.25
N ASP A 76 -13.84 0.33 -24.31
CA ASP A 76 -14.78 1.25 -24.95
C ASP A 76 -14.81 1.08 -26.48
N SER A 77 -13.69 0.69 -27.10
CA SER A 77 -13.67 0.37 -28.53
C SER A 77 -14.61 -0.78 -28.89
N GLY A 78 -14.76 -1.76 -27.98
CA GLY A 78 -15.51 -2.99 -28.23
C GLY A 78 -14.91 -3.91 -29.30
N GLU A 79 -13.76 -3.58 -29.87
CA GLU A 79 -13.12 -4.32 -30.96
C GLU A 79 -12.27 -5.49 -30.47
N GLU A 80 -11.79 -5.40 -29.23
CA GLU A 80 -10.81 -6.33 -28.66
C GLU A 80 -11.47 -7.30 -27.69
N PRO A 81 -10.99 -8.56 -27.64
CA PRO A 81 -11.55 -9.56 -26.74
C PRO A 81 -11.29 -9.18 -25.27
N PRO A 82 -12.20 -9.52 -24.33
CA PRO A 82 -12.06 -9.20 -22.90
C PRO A 82 -10.73 -9.66 -22.28
N GLU A 83 -10.14 -10.74 -22.80
CA GLU A 83 -8.84 -11.26 -22.39
C GLU A 83 -7.71 -10.26 -22.68
N LYS A 84 -7.77 -9.53 -23.79
CA LYS A 84 -6.79 -8.50 -24.14
C LYS A 84 -6.95 -7.26 -23.28
N VAL A 85 -8.20 -6.86 -23.00
CA VAL A 85 -8.50 -5.78 -22.04
C VAL A 85 -7.96 -6.13 -20.66
N LEU A 86 -8.16 -7.37 -20.21
CA LEU A 86 -7.63 -7.86 -18.94
C LEU A 86 -6.10 -7.88 -18.90
N ALA A 87 -5.45 -8.28 -20.00
CA ALA A 87 -3.99 -8.32 -20.09
C ALA A 87 -3.34 -6.93 -20.05
N GLU A 88 -4.07 -5.88 -20.47
CA GLU A 88 -3.59 -4.50 -20.38
C GLU A 88 -3.63 -3.96 -18.94
N LEU A 89 -4.54 -4.45 -18.09
CA LEU A 89 -4.69 -3.96 -16.72
C LEU A 89 -3.40 -4.11 -15.90
N PRO A 90 -3.07 -3.11 -15.05
CA PRO A 90 -1.85 -3.16 -14.26
C PRO A 90 -1.93 -4.24 -13.18
N VAL A 91 -0.76 -4.79 -12.84
CA VAL A 91 -0.57 -5.84 -11.83
C VAL A 91 0.51 -5.37 -10.86
N ILE A 92 0.29 -5.62 -9.58
CA ILE A 92 1.33 -5.55 -8.55
C ILE A 92 1.78 -6.98 -8.28
N ALA A 93 3.08 -7.23 -8.24
CA ALA A 93 3.60 -8.58 -8.01
C ALA A 93 4.73 -8.62 -6.98
N LEU A 94 4.77 -9.73 -6.25
CA LEU A 94 5.86 -10.15 -5.38
C LEU A 94 6.30 -11.54 -5.82
N THR A 95 7.54 -11.66 -6.30
CA THR A 95 8.17 -12.93 -6.65
C THR A 95 9.17 -13.30 -5.57
N LEU A 96 9.07 -14.53 -5.07
CA LEU A 96 9.94 -15.12 -4.06
C LEU A 96 10.69 -16.28 -4.69
N THR A 97 12.01 -16.21 -4.70
CA THR A 97 12.87 -17.25 -5.25
C THR A 97 13.51 -18.01 -4.09
N PHE A 98 13.33 -19.32 -4.08
CA PHE A 98 13.87 -20.21 -3.07
C PHE A 98 14.97 -21.09 -3.66
N GLY A 99 16.09 -21.20 -2.97
CA GLY A 99 17.13 -22.18 -3.23
C GLY A 99 16.99 -23.39 -2.31
N TYR A 100 17.24 -24.59 -2.84
CA TYR A 100 17.29 -25.83 -2.07
C TYR A 100 18.46 -26.72 -2.53
N GLY A 101 18.94 -27.60 -1.64
CA GLY A 101 20.07 -28.49 -1.98
C GLY A 101 19.61 -29.66 -2.83
N ALA A 102 20.44 -30.11 -3.78
CA ALA A 102 20.15 -31.25 -4.66
C ALA A 102 19.87 -32.56 -3.89
N ASP A 103 20.50 -32.72 -2.71
CA ASP A 103 20.33 -33.89 -1.84
C ASP A 103 19.22 -33.69 -0.78
N THR A 104 18.32 -32.71 -0.97
CA THR A 104 17.23 -32.46 -0.02
C THR A 104 16.10 -33.48 -0.26
N ASP A 105 16.05 -34.55 0.52
CA ASP A 105 15.08 -35.65 0.36
C ASP A 105 13.62 -35.24 0.60
N ASP A 106 13.37 -34.25 1.47
CA ASP A 106 12.02 -33.73 1.76
C ASP A 106 11.96 -32.22 1.55
N LEU A 107 11.21 -31.82 0.52
CA LEU A 107 10.96 -30.42 0.19
C LEU A 107 9.77 -29.85 0.98
N GLY A 108 9.01 -30.69 1.69
CA GLY A 108 7.92 -30.28 2.56
C GLY A 108 6.97 -29.28 1.90
N PRO A 109 6.72 -28.10 2.52
CA PRO A 109 5.87 -27.04 1.98
C PRO A 109 6.33 -26.42 0.64
N LEU A 110 7.59 -26.60 0.23
CA LEU A 110 8.10 -26.11 -1.06
C LEU A 110 7.68 -27.00 -2.23
N SER A 111 7.40 -28.28 -1.98
CA SER A 111 7.07 -29.27 -3.03
C SER A 111 6.03 -28.80 -4.07
N PRO A 112 4.93 -28.13 -3.69
CA PRO A 112 3.94 -27.66 -4.67
C PRO A 112 4.47 -26.60 -5.66
N PHE A 113 5.55 -25.91 -5.30
CA PHE A 113 6.18 -24.84 -6.06
C PHE A 113 7.33 -25.30 -6.97
N VAL A 114 7.77 -26.55 -6.83
CA VAL A 114 8.69 -27.19 -7.78
C VAL A 114 7.86 -27.79 -8.92
N ILE A 115 7.85 -27.10 -10.06
CA ILE A 115 7.06 -27.49 -11.24
C ILE A 115 7.90 -27.72 -12.49
N ASP A 116 9.21 -27.55 -12.37
CA ASP A 116 10.14 -27.91 -13.43
C ASP A 116 10.35 -29.43 -13.46
N LEU A 117 10.89 -29.90 -14.58
CA LEU A 117 11.18 -31.32 -14.81
C LEU A 117 12.70 -31.57 -14.88
N GLU A 118 13.54 -30.59 -14.53
CA GLU A 118 14.98 -30.67 -14.68
C GLU A 118 15.63 -31.28 -13.44
N PRO A 119 16.29 -32.45 -13.53
CA PRO A 119 16.83 -33.14 -12.36
C PRO A 119 17.92 -32.37 -11.59
N GLY A 120 18.54 -31.37 -12.23
CA GLY A 120 19.55 -30.51 -11.62
C GLY A 120 19.00 -29.19 -11.07
N CYS A 121 17.69 -28.94 -11.20
CA CYS A 121 17.09 -27.73 -10.68
C CYS A 121 17.14 -27.73 -9.14
N THR A 122 17.56 -26.59 -8.61
CA THR A 122 17.70 -26.34 -7.16
C THR A 122 16.98 -25.05 -6.77
N THR A 123 16.09 -24.60 -7.65
CA THR A 123 15.38 -23.33 -7.53
C THR A 123 13.87 -23.57 -7.61
N ALA A 124 13.11 -22.86 -6.79
CA ALA A 124 11.66 -22.83 -6.86
C ALA A 124 11.20 -21.37 -6.79
N ILE A 125 10.21 -21.01 -7.60
CA ILE A 125 9.74 -19.62 -7.69
C ILE A 125 8.26 -19.57 -7.33
N ALA A 126 7.93 -18.82 -6.28
CA ALA A 126 6.56 -18.48 -5.92
C ALA A 126 6.27 -17.03 -6.33
N ARG A 127 5.31 -16.83 -7.22
CA ARG A 127 4.86 -15.51 -7.66
C ARG A 127 3.47 -15.20 -7.14
N ILE A 128 3.32 -14.04 -6.53
CA ILE A 128 2.09 -13.55 -5.93
C ILE A 128 1.68 -12.29 -6.68
N GLU A 129 0.49 -12.27 -7.24
CA GLU A 129 0.00 -11.14 -8.04
C GLU A 129 -1.29 -10.58 -7.45
N PHE A 130 -1.37 -9.27 -7.31
CA PHE A 130 -2.63 -8.56 -7.10
C PHE A 130 -3.14 -8.12 -8.48
N SER A 131 -4.14 -8.83 -8.99
CA SER A 131 -4.65 -8.62 -10.35
C SER A 131 -6.18 -8.75 -10.45
N ALA A 132 -6.77 -8.09 -11.45
CA ALA A 132 -8.18 -8.19 -11.77
C ALA A 132 -8.54 -9.56 -12.38
N SER A 133 -9.84 -9.82 -12.58
CA SER A 133 -10.33 -11.01 -13.27
C SER A 133 -11.33 -10.62 -14.36
N LEU A 134 -11.58 -11.51 -15.32
CA LEU A 134 -12.59 -11.29 -16.37
C LEU A 134 -13.96 -10.93 -15.77
N LYS A 135 -14.32 -11.55 -14.64
CA LYS A 135 -15.61 -11.34 -13.96
C LYS A 135 -15.77 -9.92 -13.41
N THR A 136 -14.67 -9.27 -13.05
CA THR A 136 -14.66 -7.96 -12.39
C THR A 136 -14.34 -6.81 -13.35
N LEU A 137 -14.05 -7.13 -14.63
CA LEU A 137 -13.69 -6.15 -15.66
C LEU A 137 -14.73 -5.03 -15.80
N GLY A 138 -16.03 -5.38 -15.75
CA GLY A 138 -17.11 -4.40 -15.86
C GLY A 138 -17.21 -3.49 -14.66
N ALA A 139 -17.26 -4.05 -13.46
CA ALA A 139 -17.27 -3.26 -12.23
C ALA A 139 -16.04 -2.32 -12.13
N LEU A 140 -14.90 -2.71 -12.69
CA LEU A 140 -13.67 -1.92 -12.66
C LEU A 140 -13.66 -0.77 -13.68
N LEU A 141 -14.10 -1.02 -14.92
CA LEU A 141 -13.92 -0.09 -16.04
C LEU A 141 -15.21 0.62 -16.49
N ASP A 142 -16.40 0.15 -16.10
CA ASP A 142 -17.67 0.82 -16.38
C ASP A 142 -17.90 1.94 -15.35
N ALA A 143 -17.04 2.96 -15.38
CA ALA A 143 -17.16 4.13 -14.52
C ALA A 143 -18.46 4.90 -14.83
N PRO A 144 -19.10 5.50 -13.80
CA PRO A 144 -20.26 6.37 -14.02
C PRO A 144 -19.88 7.58 -14.89
N GLU A 145 -20.86 8.18 -15.54
CA GLU A 145 -20.64 9.40 -16.32
C GLU A 145 -20.04 10.51 -15.43
N PRO A 146 -19.11 11.33 -15.96
CA PRO A 146 -18.53 12.44 -15.19
C PRO A 146 -19.61 13.37 -14.66
N VAL A 147 -19.45 13.82 -13.42
CA VAL A 147 -20.37 14.77 -12.80
C VAL A 147 -19.79 16.18 -12.96
N ASP A 148 -20.63 17.14 -13.35
CA ASP A 148 -20.27 18.55 -13.50
C ASP A 148 -19.15 18.83 -14.54
N ALA A 149 -18.13 19.62 -14.16
CA ALA A 149 -17.01 20.02 -15.03
C ALA A 149 -15.80 19.06 -14.95
N GLU A 150 -15.96 17.91 -14.30
CA GLU A 150 -14.92 16.90 -14.16
C GLU A 150 -14.59 16.25 -15.50
N ASN A 151 -13.30 15.98 -15.75
CA ASN A 151 -12.90 15.26 -16.96
C ASN A 151 -13.06 13.74 -16.79
N ALA A 152 -13.17 13.02 -17.91
CA ALA A 152 -13.40 11.57 -17.90
C ALA A 152 -12.29 10.76 -17.19
N THR A 153 -11.05 11.27 -17.19
CA THR A 153 -9.91 10.65 -16.51
C THR A 153 -10.06 10.71 -15.00
N GLU A 154 -10.40 11.87 -14.45
CA GLU A 154 -10.64 12.08 -13.02
C GLU A 154 -11.81 11.23 -12.53
N ALA A 155 -12.91 11.20 -13.29
CA ALA A 155 -14.07 10.36 -12.98
C ALA A 155 -13.71 8.87 -12.92
N LEU A 156 -12.88 8.39 -13.86
CA LEU A 156 -12.38 7.01 -13.86
C LEU A 156 -11.50 6.73 -12.64
N PHE A 157 -10.50 7.58 -12.34
CA PHE A 157 -9.62 7.33 -11.19
C PHE A 157 -10.35 7.41 -9.85
N ARG A 158 -11.35 8.27 -9.72
CA ARG A 158 -12.25 8.27 -8.55
C ARG A 158 -12.98 6.93 -8.43
N HIS A 159 -13.58 6.45 -9.51
CA HIS A 159 -14.27 5.16 -9.55
C HIS A 159 -13.32 3.98 -9.21
N LEU A 160 -12.12 3.98 -9.78
CA LEU A 160 -11.09 2.97 -9.53
C LEU A 160 -10.70 2.90 -8.05
N GLY A 161 -10.68 4.03 -7.34
CA GLY A 161 -10.42 4.09 -5.90
C GLY A 161 -11.38 3.19 -5.09
N GLU A 162 -12.64 3.12 -5.50
CA GLU A 162 -13.66 2.29 -4.84
C GLU A 162 -13.77 0.88 -5.44
N ALA A 163 -13.48 0.73 -6.73
CA ALA A 163 -13.64 -0.51 -7.47
C ALA A 163 -12.47 -1.49 -7.24
N ILE A 164 -11.23 -1.01 -7.15
CA ILE A 164 -10.03 -1.85 -7.02
C ILE A 164 -10.11 -2.85 -5.85
N PRO A 165 -10.46 -2.44 -4.61
CA PRO A 165 -10.54 -3.37 -3.48
C PRO A 165 -11.55 -4.52 -3.66
N LYS A 166 -12.53 -4.35 -4.57
CA LYS A 166 -13.57 -5.34 -4.87
C LYS A 166 -13.25 -6.15 -6.13
N ALA A 167 -12.54 -5.54 -7.08
CA ALA A 167 -12.31 -6.07 -8.42
C ALA A 167 -10.99 -6.85 -8.54
N TYR A 168 -10.00 -6.51 -7.73
CA TYR A 168 -8.70 -7.18 -7.71
C TYR A 168 -8.62 -8.19 -6.57
N SER A 169 -7.84 -9.24 -6.78
CA SER A 169 -7.59 -10.28 -5.77
C SER A 169 -6.15 -10.77 -5.85
N ILE A 170 -5.66 -11.34 -4.76
CA ILE A 170 -4.38 -12.04 -4.74
C ILE A 170 -4.53 -13.37 -5.49
N LYS A 171 -3.62 -13.63 -6.42
CA LYS A 171 -3.43 -14.89 -7.12
C LYS A 171 -2.01 -15.38 -6.91
N ILE A 172 -1.83 -16.68 -6.76
CA ILE A 172 -0.54 -17.28 -6.43
C ILE A 172 -0.20 -18.29 -7.52
N PHE A 173 1.07 -18.28 -7.91
CA PHE A 173 1.60 -19.11 -8.96
C PHE A 173 2.93 -19.73 -8.52
N ALA A 174 3.16 -20.98 -8.90
CA ALA A 174 4.51 -21.50 -9.05
C ALA A 174 4.97 -21.21 -10.48
N ILE A 175 6.22 -20.78 -10.63
CA ILE A 175 6.84 -20.50 -11.92
C ILE A 175 8.00 -21.46 -12.11
N ASP A 176 8.10 -22.07 -13.30
CA ASP A 176 9.23 -22.90 -13.67
C ASP A 176 10.46 -21.99 -13.89
N PRO A 177 11.59 -22.22 -13.18
CA PRO A 177 12.80 -21.41 -13.33
C PRO A 177 13.42 -21.45 -14.73
N THR A 178 13.13 -22.48 -15.51
CA THR A 178 13.68 -22.69 -16.86
C THR A 178 12.72 -22.19 -17.96
N ASP A 179 11.42 -22.15 -17.68
CA ASP A 179 10.37 -21.66 -18.57
C ASP A 179 9.32 -20.82 -17.82
N HIS A 180 9.46 -19.49 -17.86
CA HIS A 180 8.56 -18.58 -17.15
C HIS A 180 7.11 -18.56 -17.70
N THR A 181 6.84 -19.26 -18.81
CA THR A 181 5.49 -19.46 -19.35
C THR A 181 4.81 -20.69 -18.73
N ASN A 182 5.58 -21.65 -18.23
CA ASN A 182 5.09 -22.78 -17.45
C ASN A 182 4.77 -22.30 -16.03
N ARG A 183 3.47 -22.24 -15.72
CA ARG A 183 2.97 -21.74 -14.44
C ARG A 183 1.90 -22.67 -13.90
N ARG A 184 1.96 -22.92 -12.60
CA ARG A 184 0.90 -23.61 -11.86
C ARG A 184 0.17 -22.60 -10.98
N THR A 185 -1.14 -22.47 -11.12
CA THR A 185 -1.96 -21.60 -10.27
C THR A 185 -2.43 -22.33 -9.01
N PHE A 186 -2.47 -21.63 -7.89
CA PHE A 186 -3.08 -22.10 -6.65
C PHE A 186 -4.43 -21.43 -6.41
N GLU A 187 -5.42 -22.20 -5.96
CA GLU A 187 -6.76 -21.68 -5.65
C GLU A 187 -6.82 -20.99 -4.28
N LYS A 188 -5.93 -21.36 -3.37
CA LYS A 188 -5.91 -20.89 -1.98
C LYS A 188 -4.55 -20.30 -1.63
N THR A 189 -4.53 -19.50 -0.57
CA THR A 189 -3.30 -18.92 0.00
C THR A 189 -2.60 -19.87 0.97
N THR A 190 -3.19 -21.02 1.26
CA THR A 190 -2.68 -21.99 2.24
C THR A 190 -1.31 -22.51 1.86
N GLU A 191 -1.08 -22.82 0.58
CA GLU A 191 0.18 -23.33 0.05
C GLU A 191 1.32 -22.32 0.28
N LEU A 192 1.05 -21.04 0.04
CA LEU A 192 2.01 -19.96 0.27
C LEU A 192 2.25 -19.70 1.75
N ASN A 193 1.18 -19.67 2.56
CA ASN A 193 1.28 -19.43 4.01
C ASN A 193 2.01 -20.57 4.74
N ASN A 194 1.90 -21.79 4.23
CA ASN A 194 2.68 -22.93 4.70
C ASN A 194 4.13 -22.85 4.24
N LEU A 195 4.43 -22.21 3.11
CA LEU A 195 5.80 -22.05 2.63
C LEU A 195 6.55 -20.97 3.40
N ILE A 196 5.93 -19.80 3.59
CA ILE A 196 6.59 -18.63 4.17
C ILE A 196 5.66 -17.90 5.15
N SER A 197 6.20 -17.59 6.33
CA SER A 197 5.50 -16.80 7.34
C SER A 197 6.27 -15.52 7.63
N PRO A 198 5.72 -14.32 7.31
CA PRO A 198 6.36 -13.07 7.66
C PRO A 198 6.08 -12.67 9.11
N GLY A 199 7.11 -12.21 9.81
CA GLY A 199 7.02 -11.52 11.08
C GLY A 199 7.39 -10.05 10.91
N PHE A 200 6.49 -9.15 11.28
CA PHE A 200 6.72 -7.71 11.20
C PHE A 200 6.96 -7.12 12.59
N VAL A 201 8.14 -6.56 12.81
CA VAL A 201 8.41 -5.71 13.97
C VAL A 201 8.57 -4.29 13.48
N LYS A 202 7.46 -3.54 13.50
CA LYS A 202 7.45 -2.09 13.29
C LYS A 202 7.97 -1.47 14.56
N ALA A 203 9.14 -0.84 14.56
CA ALA A 203 9.51 -0.07 15.74
C ALA A 203 8.62 1.18 15.84
N GLN A 204 8.37 1.63 17.07
CA GLN A 204 7.43 2.72 17.39
C GLN A 204 8.21 3.86 18.05
N ARG A 205 7.87 5.11 17.71
CA ARG A 205 8.46 6.32 18.34
C ARG A 205 7.91 6.59 19.73
N THR A 206 6.71 6.10 20.03
CA THR A 206 6.01 6.29 21.30
C THR A 206 5.69 4.93 21.91
N LEU A 207 6.03 4.74 23.19
CA LEU A 207 5.73 3.57 24.00
C LEU A 207 4.24 3.54 24.45
N ASP A 208 3.33 3.99 23.59
CA ASP A 208 1.89 3.96 23.88
C ASP A 208 1.27 2.69 23.30
N VAL A 209 0.99 1.74 24.20
CA VAL A 209 0.47 0.39 23.91
C VAL A 209 -0.90 0.40 23.21
N GLY A 210 -1.62 1.52 23.24
CA GLY A 210 -2.98 1.65 22.71
C GLY A 210 -3.13 2.21 21.30
N LYS A 211 -2.05 2.72 20.67
CA LYS A 211 -2.14 3.39 19.36
C LYS A 211 -1.16 2.78 18.36
N ARG A 212 -1.62 1.75 17.66
CA ARG A 212 -0.90 1.21 16.49
C ARG A 212 -0.85 2.29 15.39
N GLY A 213 0.22 3.08 15.37
CA GLY A 213 0.57 3.99 14.27
C GLY A 213 -0.31 5.25 14.18
N ASP A 214 -0.03 6.25 15.02
CA ASP A 214 -0.60 7.60 14.82
C ASP A 214 0.00 8.21 13.53
N THR A 215 -0.68 8.03 12.38
CA THR A 215 -0.48 8.83 11.15
C THR A 215 -0.95 10.29 11.33
N ASP A 216 -1.61 10.62 12.45
CA ASP A 216 -2.30 11.89 12.63
C ASP A 216 -1.40 13.00 13.19
N VAL A 217 -0.07 12.83 13.17
CA VAL A 217 0.87 13.85 13.69
C VAL A 217 0.74 15.14 12.91
N ILE A 218 0.53 15.05 11.59
CA ILE A 218 0.37 16.21 10.72
C ILE A 218 -1.05 16.77 10.79
N GLY A 219 -2.09 15.93 10.86
CA GLY A 219 -3.46 16.41 11.12
C GLY A 219 -3.55 17.21 12.44
N LYS A 220 -2.89 16.73 13.50
CA LYS A 220 -2.73 17.47 14.76
C LYS A 220 -1.92 18.75 14.61
N LEU A 221 -0.91 18.78 13.73
CA LEU A 221 -0.13 19.99 13.45
C LEU A 221 -0.98 21.02 12.70
N LEU A 222 -1.73 20.60 11.68
CA LEU A 222 -2.68 21.44 10.96
C LEU A 222 -3.74 22.02 11.90
N ASN A 223 -4.32 21.20 12.78
CA ASN A 223 -5.25 21.67 13.79
C ASN A 223 -4.59 22.70 14.72
N LYS A 224 -3.34 22.49 15.15
CA LYS A 224 -2.60 23.49 15.94
C LYS A 224 -2.42 24.80 15.17
N LEU A 225 -2.02 24.74 13.90
CA LEU A 225 -1.86 25.92 13.05
C LEU A 225 -3.19 26.66 12.88
N PHE A 226 -4.29 25.93 12.66
CA PHE A 226 -5.63 26.50 12.58
C PHE A 226 -6.05 27.17 13.89
N LYS A 227 -5.81 26.53 15.05
CA LYS A 227 -6.06 27.14 16.37
C LYS A 227 -5.27 28.41 16.59
N THR A 228 -4.00 28.42 16.16
CA THR A 228 -3.15 29.61 16.23
C THR A 228 -3.70 30.70 15.32
N ALA A 229 -4.08 30.39 14.10
CA ALA A 229 -4.66 31.34 13.14
C ALA A 229 -6.01 31.90 13.59
N ASN A 230 -6.81 31.09 14.31
CA ASN A 230 -8.11 31.48 14.85
C ASN A 230 -8.02 32.26 16.18
N ALA A 231 -6.82 32.46 16.73
CA ALA A 231 -6.65 33.20 17.98
C ALA A 231 -6.80 34.71 17.76
N LEU A 232 -7.37 35.41 18.74
CA LEU A 232 -7.54 36.87 18.72
C LEU A 232 -6.21 37.63 18.63
N THR A 233 -5.10 36.97 18.99
CA THR A 233 -3.73 37.51 18.95
C THR A 233 -2.99 37.20 17.64
N ALA A 234 -3.61 36.46 16.73
CA ALA A 234 -3.02 36.13 15.43
C ALA A 234 -2.98 37.34 14.50
N SER A 235 -2.18 37.25 13.44
CA SER A 235 -2.16 38.28 12.41
C SER A 235 -3.52 38.35 11.69
N THR A 236 -3.86 39.51 11.14
CA THR A 236 -5.10 39.69 10.38
C THR A 236 -5.17 38.73 9.19
N ASP A 237 -4.02 38.45 8.54
CA ASP A 237 -3.94 37.54 7.40
C ASP A 237 -4.23 36.08 7.83
N ASP A 238 -3.69 35.64 8.97
CA ASP A 238 -3.96 34.30 9.51
C ASP A 238 -5.44 34.14 9.91
N GLN A 239 -6.04 35.17 10.52
CA GLN A 239 -7.46 35.16 10.88
C GLN A 239 -8.34 35.07 9.65
N GLN A 240 -8.00 35.77 8.55
CA GLN A 240 -8.72 35.67 7.29
C GLN A 240 -8.66 34.26 6.68
N ILE A 241 -7.52 33.58 6.77
CA ILE A 241 -7.40 32.18 6.33
C ILE A 241 -8.32 31.27 7.17
N ALA A 242 -8.30 31.42 8.49
CA ALA A 242 -9.13 30.63 9.39
C ALA A 242 -10.63 30.86 9.15
N ASP A 243 -11.04 32.12 8.96
CA ASP A 243 -12.44 32.47 8.70
C ASP A 243 -12.90 32.02 7.31
N GLY A 244 -12.02 32.07 6.30
CA GLY A 244 -12.30 31.51 4.97
C GLY A 244 -12.56 30.00 5.01
N LEU A 245 -11.78 29.26 5.82
CA LEU A 245 -12.02 27.83 6.01
C LEU A 245 -13.35 27.57 6.73
N LYS A 246 -13.67 28.31 7.79
CA LYS A 246 -14.97 28.17 8.49
C LYS A 246 -16.14 28.48 7.57
N ALA A 247 -16.04 29.53 6.75
CA ALA A 247 -17.09 29.88 5.79
C ALA A 247 -17.31 28.75 4.78
N SER A 248 -16.23 28.17 4.25
CA SER A 248 -16.30 27.03 3.33
C SER A 248 -16.95 25.80 3.97
N VAL A 249 -16.65 25.51 5.24
CA VAL A 249 -17.28 24.41 5.99
C VAL A 249 -18.76 24.69 6.24
N ALA A 250 -19.13 25.92 6.61
CA ALA A 250 -20.53 26.29 6.82
C ALA A 250 -21.37 26.21 5.54
N ASP A 251 -20.80 26.59 4.39
CA ASP A 251 -21.45 26.43 3.08
C ASP A 251 -21.65 24.94 2.74
N LEU A 252 -20.66 24.10 3.06
CA LEU A 252 -20.74 22.65 2.86
C LEU A 252 -21.76 21.99 3.79
N GLU A 253 -21.82 22.38 5.07
CA GLU A 253 -22.88 21.96 6.01
C GLU A 253 -24.27 22.25 5.45
N LYS A 254 -24.46 23.47 4.94
CA LYS A 254 -25.74 23.91 4.36
C LYS A 254 -26.11 23.11 3.11
N ALA A 255 -25.14 22.86 2.23
CA ALA A 255 -25.35 22.06 1.03
C ALA A 255 -25.68 20.59 1.37
N MET A 256 -24.92 19.98 2.29
CA MET A 256 -25.16 18.62 2.76
C MET A 256 -26.51 18.48 3.44
N GLN A 257 -26.90 19.42 4.30
CA GLN A 257 -28.20 19.43 4.96
C GLN A 257 -29.35 19.40 3.95
N GLY A 258 -29.25 20.19 2.88
CA GLY A 258 -30.23 20.21 1.80
C GLY A 258 -30.34 18.87 1.07
N ASP A 259 -29.21 18.29 0.64
CA ASP A 259 -29.23 16.99 -0.05
C ASP A 259 -29.72 15.88 0.89
N PHE A 260 -29.30 15.84 2.16
CA PHE A 260 -29.80 14.87 3.14
C PHE A 260 -31.31 14.98 3.37
N ASP A 261 -31.86 16.20 3.48
CA ASP A 261 -33.29 16.41 3.61
C ASP A 261 -34.05 15.82 2.42
N ASP A 262 -33.53 16.00 1.20
CA ASP A 262 -34.16 15.52 -0.02
C ASP A 262 -34.02 14.00 -0.20
N ARG A 263 -32.85 13.42 0.13
CA ARG A 263 -32.65 11.96 0.11
C ARG A 263 -33.47 11.27 1.18
N LEU A 264 -33.55 11.82 2.40
CA LEU A 264 -34.37 11.24 3.46
C LEU A 264 -35.85 11.25 3.05
N LYS A 265 -36.36 12.36 2.51
CA LYS A 265 -37.73 12.43 1.97
C LYS A 265 -38.00 11.37 0.91
N ALA A 266 -37.04 11.08 0.03
CA ALA A 266 -37.16 10.03 -0.97
C ALA A 266 -37.23 8.60 -0.36
N LEU A 267 -36.65 8.39 0.82
CA LEU A 267 -36.65 7.12 1.54
C LEU A 267 -37.85 6.96 2.50
N LEU A 268 -38.50 8.05 2.92
CA LEU A 268 -39.68 8.02 3.80
C LEU A 268 -40.81 7.10 3.32
N PRO A 269 -41.16 7.02 2.01
CA PRO A 269 -42.19 6.09 1.54
C PRO A 269 -41.84 4.61 1.79
N ALA A 270 -40.56 4.25 1.73
CA ALA A 270 -40.12 2.89 2.07
C ALA A 270 -40.23 2.63 3.58
N LEU A 271 -39.90 3.63 4.40
CA LEU A 271 -40.02 3.56 5.86
C LEU A 271 -41.48 3.48 6.34
N ASN A 272 -42.42 4.11 5.61
CA ASN A 272 -43.86 3.96 5.86
C ASN A 272 -44.33 2.51 5.77
N THR A 273 -43.71 1.70 4.90
CA THR A 273 -44.04 0.26 4.77
C THR A 273 -43.65 -0.52 6.02
N PHE A 274 -42.68 -0.03 6.80
CA PHE A 274 -42.24 -0.59 8.08
C PHE A 274 -42.91 0.05 9.30
N GLY A 275 -43.93 0.91 9.11
CA GLY A 275 -44.67 1.55 10.19
C GLY A 275 -44.02 2.80 10.78
N PHE A 276 -43.13 3.45 10.03
CA PHE A 276 -42.51 4.73 10.39
C PHE A 276 -42.95 5.88 9.48
N PRO A 277 -43.31 7.06 9.99
CA PRO A 277 -43.39 7.42 11.40
C PRO A 277 -44.67 6.88 12.08
N SER A 278 -44.61 6.69 13.40
CA SER A 278 -45.77 6.27 14.21
C SER A 278 -46.76 7.44 14.40
N LEU A 279 -47.97 7.14 14.92
CA LEU A 279 -49.11 8.06 15.11
C LEU A 279 -48.81 9.39 15.87
N ASN A 280 -47.60 9.56 16.40
CA ASN A 280 -47.11 10.83 16.91
C ASN A 280 -46.23 11.48 15.83
N ASP A 281 -46.87 12.26 14.94
CA ASP A 281 -46.28 13.05 13.85
C ASP A 281 -45.02 13.84 14.27
N THR A 282 -43.88 13.17 14.29
CA THR A 282 -42.58 13.83 14.45
C THR A 282 -41.88 13.75 13.10
N GLU A 283 -41.86 14.86 12.38
CA GLU A 283 -41.06 14.99 11.17
C GLU A 283 -39.60 14.73 11.52
N LEU A 284 -39.04 13.63 11.03
CA LEU A 284 -37.61 13.37 11.13
C LEU A 284 -36.89 14.35 10.23
N ARG A 285 -36.05 15.19 10.84
CA ARG A 285 -35.12 16.05 10.12
C ARG A 285 -33.71 15.56 10.42
N PRO A 286 -32.92 15.17 9.40
CA PRO A 286 -31.50 14.97 9.59
C PRO A 286 -30.91 16.30 10.06
N GLN A 287 -29.89 16.28 10.89
CA GLN A 287 -29.11 17.47 11.22
C GLN A 287 -27.64 17.11 11.05
N THR A 288 -26.98 17.77 10.11
CA THR A 288 -25.55 17.59 9.85
C THR A 288 -24.79 18.74 10.50
N THR A 289 -23.84 18.41 11.37
CA THR A 289 -22.88 19.36 11.96
C THR A 289 -21.47 18.85 11.70
N ILE A 290 -20.59 19.72 11.23
CA ILE A 290 -19.19 19.45 10.91
C ILE A 290 -18.33 20.32 11.83
N ASP A 291 -17.63 19.68 12.76
CA ASP A 291 -16.62 20.36 13.58
C ASP A 291 -15.31 20.50 12.80
N VAL A 292 -14.85 21.74 12.59
CA VAL A 292 -13.64 22.04 11.81
C VAL A 292 -12.40 21.43 12.46
N GLU A 293 -12.32 21.39 13.80
CA GLU A 293 -11.15 20.85 14.49
C GLU A 293 -11.04 19.33 14.32
N SER A 294 -12.15 18.59 14.47
CA SER A 294 -12.20 17.15 14.17
C SER A 294 -12.00 16.87 12.69
N LEU A 295 -12.51 17.71 11.79
CA LEU A 295 -12.25 17.57 10.35
C LEU A 295 -10.75 17.66 10.03
N LEU A 296 -10.04 18.63 10.61
CA LEU A 296 -8.60 18.80 10.42
C LEU A 296 -7.77 17.71 11.11
N THR A 297 -8.24 17.20 12.26
CA THR A 297 -7.48 16.23 13.05
C THR A 297 -7.66 14.80 12.55
N ASP A 298 -8.91 14.40 12.28
CA ASP A 298 -9.29 13.00 12.07
C ASP A 298 -9.57 12.68 10.59
N ASN A 299 -10.00 13.69 9.81
CA ASN A 299 -10.49 13.49 8.44
C ASN A 299 -9.59 14.13 7.37
N THR A 300 -8.56 14.86 7.77
CA THR A 300 -7.59 15.47 6.85
C THR A 300 -6.30 14.68 6.89
N ARG A 301 -5.84 14.23 5.72
CA ARG A 301 -4.52 13.61 5.54
C ARG A 301 -3.70 14.47 4.61
N ILE A 302 -2.46 14.76 4.96
CA ILE A 302 -1.54 15.33 3.98
C ILE A 302 -1.03 14.19 3.12
N LEU A 303 -1.08 14.36 1.81
CA LEU A 303 -0.61 13.37 0.86
C LEU A 303 0.47 14.03 0.01
N TYR A 304 1.46 13.28 -0.43
CA TYR A 304 2.38 13.81 -1.43
C TYR A 304 1.65 13.95 -2.76
N THR A 305 1.91 15.07 -3.44
CA THR A 305 1.42 15.31 -4.79
C THR A 305 1.89 14.19 -5.70
N GLY A 306 0.95 13.39 -6.19
CA GLY A 306 1.22 12.37 -7.20
C GLY A 306 0.76 12.84 -8.58
N ALA A 307 0.99 11.99 -9.57
CA ALA A 307 0.45 12.18 -10.91
C ALA A 307 -1.01 11.66 -11.01
N ASP A 308 -1.76 12.19 -11.97
CA ASP A 308 -3.07 11.69 -12.41
C ASP A 308 -4.17 11.74 -11.32
N GLY A 309 -4.11 12.72 -10.41
CA GLY A 309 -5.09 12.87 -9.32
C GLY A 309 -4.94 11.84 -8.19
N VAL A 310 -3.96 10.93 -8.28
CA VAL A 310 -3.69 9.91 -7.26
C VAL A 310 -2.52 10.34 -6.40
N HIS A 311 -2.82 10.73 -5.16
CA HIS A 311 -1.83 11.17 -4.19
C HIS A 311 -1.27 9.99 -3.37
N LEU A 312 0.01 10.10 -2.98
CA LEU A 312 0.69 9.05 -2.21
C LEU A 312 0.55 9.33 -0.70
N PRO A 313 0.35 8.28 0.13
CA PRO A 313 0.27 8.45 1.57
C PRO A 313 1.60 8.98 2.13
N GLU A 314 1.54 9.64 3.28
CA GLU A 314 2.75 10.06 3.99
C GLU A 314 3.66 8.86 4.24
N PRO A 315 4.98 9.00 4.05
CA PRO A 315 5.93 7.98 4.39
C PRO A 315 5.91 7.87 5.91
N GLY A 316 5.73 6.65 6.42
CA GLY A 316 6.04 6.37 7.81
C GLY A 316 7.45 6.88 8.08
N ARG A 317 7.59 7.90 8.94
CA ARG A 317 8.90 8.45 9.29
C ARG A 317 9.74 7.32 9.84
N GLU A 318 10.91 7.15 9.24
CA GLU A 318 11.97 6.20 9.52
C GLU A 318 11.90 5.57 10.92
N ILE A 319 11.63 4.27 10.93
CA ILE A 319 11.89 3.38 12.03
C ILE A 319 12.23 2.01 11.43
N VAL A 320 13.36 1.42 11.83
CA VAL A 320 13.83 0.10 11.37
C VAL A 320 12.67 -0.90 11.45
N VAL A 321 12.22 -1.39 10.31
CA VAL A 321 11.24 -2.48 10.29
C VAL A 321 12.00 -3.76 10.10
N ARG A 322 11.91 -4.65 11.10
CA ARG A 322 12.42 -6.01 10.96
C ARG A 322 11.34 -6.84 10.29
N VAL A 323 11.67 -7.38 9.12
CA VAL A 323 10.91 -8.44 8.48
C VAL A 323 11.68 -9.73 8.73
N SER A 324 11.11 -10.65 9.49
CA SER A 324 11.64 -12.01 9.60
C SER A 324 10.82 -12.90 8.68
N MET A 325 11.48 -13.63 7.79
CA MET A 325 10.81 -14.60 6.93
C MET A 325 11.26 -15.99 7.35
N GLU A 326 10.32 -16.81 7.81
CA GLU A 326 10.60 -18.19 8.17
C GLU A 326 10.05 -19.11 7.08
N VAL A 327 10.93 -19.94 6.51
CA VAL A 327 10.54 -21.00 5.58
C VAL A 327 10.16 -22.22 6.42
N GLN A 328 8.89 -22.64 6.36
CA GLN A 328 8.47 -23.77 7.18
C GLN A 328 9.01 -25.08 6.61
N GLY A 329 9.49 -25.97 7.49
CA GLY A 329 10.10 -27.25 7.11
C GLY A 329 11.63 -27.24 7.00
N SER A 330 12.29 -26.08 7.10
CA SER A 330 13.74 -26.05 7.32
C SER A 330 14.06 -26.35 8.79
N THR A 331 14.89 -27.35 9.07
CA THR A 331 15.43 -27.61 10.41
C THR A 331 16.37 -26.45 10.79
N ILE A 332 15.87 -25.46 11.52
CA ILE A 332 16.70 -24.42 12.11
C ILE A 332 16.95 -24.83 13.56
N GLU A 333 18.19 -25.15 13.90
CA GLU A 333 18.63 -25.19 15.30
C GLU A 333 18.51 -23.77 15.87
N THR A 334 17.44 -23.50 16.61
CA THR A 334 17.27 -22.24 17.32
C THR A 334 18.23 -22.22 18.51
N GLY A 335 19.45 -21.75 18.31
CA GLY A 335 20.29 -21.26 19.40
C GLY A 335 19.61 -20.08 20.11
N PRO A 336 19.94 -19.79 21.38
CA PRO A 336 19.37 -18.65 22.09
C PRO A 336 19.74 -17.35 21.35
N PHE A 337 18.74 -16.70 20.74
CA PHE A 337 18.92 -15.44 20.05
C PHE A 337 19.39 -14.35 21.03
N PRO A 338 20.40 -13.55 20.67
CA PRO A 338 20.90 -12.48 21.54
C PRO A 338 19.77 -11.48 21.79
N LYS A 339 19.42 -11.32 23.07
CA LYS A 339 18.55 -10.24 23.51
C LYS A 339 19.25 -8.92 23.21
N ARG A 340 18.63 -8.11 22.34
CA ARG A 340 18.90 -6.67 22.18
C ARG A 340 20.18 -6.35 21.39
N ILE A 341 20.04 -6.16 20.08
CA ILE A 341 20.96 -5.32 19.30
C ILE A 341 20.29 -3.94 19.18
N VAL A 342 20.54 -3.10 20.17
CA VAL A 342 20.48 -1.64 19.99
C VAL A 342 21.94 -1.23 19.89
N GLU A 343 22.53 -1.39 18.70
CA GLU A 343 23.78 -0.71 18.40
C GLU A 343 23.43 0.66 17.82
N GLU A 344 23.81 1.67 18.59
CA GLU A 344 23.71 3.07 18.27
C GLU A 344 24.70 3.36 17.13
N TYR A 345 24.32 3.11 15.88
CA TYR A 345 25.12 3.55 14.74
C TYR A 345 25.00 5.07 14.65
N GLN A 346 25.99 5.78 15.21
CA GLN A 346 26.21 7.19 14.93
C GLN A 346 26.48 7.35 13.43
N VAL A 347 25.45 7.74 12.68
CA VAL A 347 25.66 8.38 11.39
C VAL A 347 26.23 9.76 11.68
N SER A 348 27.54 9.91 11.52
CA SER A 348 28.22 11.19 11.56
C SER A 348 27.64 12.08 10.46
N THR A 349 26.83 13.05 10.85
CA THR A 349 26.43 14.16 10.00
C THR A 349 27.67 14.96 9.64
N VAL A 350 28.24 14.70 8.46
CA VAL A 350 29.12 15.67 7.81
C VAL A 350 28.21 16.79 7.30
N GLY A 351 28.33 17.96 7.93
CA GLY A 351 27.55 19.14 7.61
C GLY A 351 27.79 19.60 6.18
N LEU A 352 26.70 19.95 5.51
CA LEU A 352 26.72 20.82 4.34
C LEU A 352 25.70 21.92 4.60
N GLU A 353 26.22 23.06 5.00
CA GLU A 353 25.53 24.35 5.00
C GLU A 353 25.32 24.83 3.55
N ASP A 354 24.30 25.70 3.43
CA ASP A 354 24.01 26.65 2.35
C ASP A 354 23.38 26.19 1.02
N HIS A 355 22.09 26.58 0.92
CA HIS A 355 21.31 27.06 -0.22
C HIS A 355 21.89 26.90 -1.64
N HIS A 356 21.18 26.12 -2.47
CA HIS A 356 20.57 26.61 -3.72
C HIS A 356 19.47 25.66 -4.19
N ILE A 357 18.26 26.19 -4.36
CA ILE A 357 17.13 25.50 -5.00
C ILE A 357 17.46 25.42 -6.50
N MET A 358 18.04 24.31 -6.94
CA MET A 358 18.13 23.95 -8.35
C MET A 358 17.01 22.97 -8.70
N ARG A 359 16.09 23.42 -9.55
CA ARG A 359 15.13 22.56 -10.25
C ARG A 359 15.94 21.60 -11.15
N ALA A 360 15.93 20.31 -10.84
CA ALA A 360 16.42 19.27 -11.75
C ALA A 360 15.21 18.54 -12.37
N GLY A 361 15.21 18.42 -13.69
CA GLY A 361 14.17 17.76 -14.48
C GLY A 361 14.20 16.22 -14.38
N PRO A 362 13.23 15.54 -15.01
CA PRO A 362 12.96 14.13 -14.79
C PRO A 362 13.87 13.23 -15.63
N THR A 363 15.13 12.99 -15.22
CA THR A 363 15.95 11.94 -15.87
C THR A 363 17.08 11.28 -15.05
N GLU A 364 17.13 11.41 -13.71
CA GLU A 364 18.21 10.79 -12.91
C GLU A 364 17.71 10.07 -11.64
N PHE A 365 16.66 9.26 -11.76
CA PHE A 365 16.22 8.35 -10.68
C PHE A 365 16.63 6.91 -11.00
N LEU A 366 17.91 6.58 -10.88
CA LEU A 366 18.37 5.18 -10.87
C LEU A 366 19.61 5.04 -9.97
N ASN A 367 19.61 3.98 -9.17
CA ASN A 367 20.69 3.45 -8.33
C ASN A 367 21.11 4.26 -7.09
N VAL A 368 20.45 4.02 -5.93
CA VAL A 368 21.15 3.72 -4.66
C VAL A 368 20.20 2.95 -3.71
N LEU A 369 20.14 1.62 -3.83
CA LEU A 369 19.89 0.74 -2.67
C LEU A 369 21.22 0.01 -2.43
N GLY A 370 21.88 0.29 -1.32
CA GLY A 370 23.06 -0.45 -0.90
C GLY A 370 22.64 -1.56 0.04
N VAL A 371 23.00 -2.81 -0.28
CA VAL A 371 22.94 -3.94 0.65
C VAL A 371 24.26 -3.95 1.43
N MET A 372 24.20 -3.92 2.77
CA MET A 372 25.39 -4.07 3.62
C MET A 372 25.40 -5.45 4.26
N VAL A 373 26.56 -6.11 4.20
CA VAL A 373 26.87 -7.39 4.84
C VAL A 373 27.28 -7.14 6.28
N ALA A 374 26.72 -7.89 7.23
CA ALA A 374 27.21 -7.94 8.60
C ALA A 374 27.91 -9.29 8.82
N ASP A 375 29.23 -9.33 8.56
CA ASP A 375 30.06 -10.49 8.89
C ASP A 375 30.38 -10.49 10.39
N HIS A 376 29.97 -11.54 11.10
CA HIS A 376 30.43 -11.81 12.45
C HIS A 376 31.73 -12.63 12.39
N GLU A 377 32.89 -11.98 12.54
CA GLU A 377 34.12 -12.70 12.88
C GLU A 377 34.07 -13.20 14.34
N PRO A 378 34.45 -14.45 14.64
CA PRO A 378 34.55 -14.93 16.01
C PRO A 378 35.81 -14.38 16.68
N LEU A 379 35.63 -13.58 17.73
CA LEU A 379 36.70 -13.18 18.64
C LEU A 379 37.24 -14.43 19.36
N ASN A 380 38.43 -14.87 18.95
CA ASN A 380 39.22 -15.87 19.66
C ASN A 380 39.59 -15.39 21.06
N ALA A 381 39.40 -16.29 22.02
CA ALA A 381 39.76 -16.13 23.42
C ALA A 381 41.29 -15.97 23.62
N VAL A 382 41.66 -15.08 24.55
CA VAL A 382 42.79 -15.25 25.48
C VAL A 382 42.33 -14.81 26.86
#